data_AF-A0A060Z236-F1
#
_entry.id   AF-A0A060Z236-F1
#
_cell.length_a   1.000
_cell.length_b   1.000
_cell.length_c   1.000
_cell.angle_alpha   90.00
_cell.angle_beta   90.00
_cell.angle_gamma   90.00
#
_symmetry.space_group_name_H-M   'P 1'
#
loop_
_entity.id
_entity.type
_entity.pdbx_description
1 polymer ?
#
loop_
_entity_poly.entity_id
_entity_poly.type
_entity_poly.pdbx_seq_one_letter_code
_entity_poly.pdbx_strand_id
1 'polypeptide(L)'
;MFPMSNYLFLPPHPSPPLQKHDQGHVLLDVVFKHLELTERDYFGLHLADDSSDSPVGAKRWLDPNKPIRKQLKRGSPYNLSFRVKFFVTDPNKLQEEYTRYQYFLQLKQDILTGRLPCPHNTAALLASYSVQCKFQSPGVLPEMHTININRDM
;
A
#
# COMPACT_ATOMS: atom_id res chain seq x y z
N MET A 1 20.74 -5.58 2.57
CA MET A 1 19.75 -6.18 3.49
C MET A 1 18.89 -5.04 4.02
N PHE A 2 17.71 -4.82 3.45
CA PHE A 2 16.74 -3.85 3.97
C PHE A 2 15.36 -4.51 3.96
N PRO A 3 14.83 -4.95 5.12
CA PRO A 3 13.41 -5.13 5.28
C PRO A 3 12.89 -3.88 6.01
N MET A 4 12.60 -2.81 5.27
CA MET A 4 11.84 -1.68 5.81
C MET A 4 10.40 -1.77 5.31
N SER A 5 9.70 -2.83 5.72
CA SER A 5 8.23 -2.76 5.79
C SER A 5 7.92 -1.98 7.05
N ASN A 6 7.49 -0.73 6.91
CA ASN A 6 6.87 -0.04 8.04
C ASN A 6 5.52 -0.70 8.30
N TYR A 7 5.47 -1.50 9.36
CA TYR A 7 4.23 -2.12 9.80
C TYR A 7 3.33 -1.04 10.41
N LEU A 8 2.26 -0.66 9.70
CA LEU A 8 1.09 -0.05 10.30
C LEU A 8 0.39 -1.12 11.12
N PHE A 9 0.63 -1.09 12.42
CA PHE A 9 -0.31 -1.68 13.36
C PHE A 9 -1.52 -0.77 13.41
N LEU A 10 -2.69 -1.29 13.05
CA LEU A 10 -3.94 -0.57 13.30
C LEU A 10 -3.95 -0.21 14.80
N PRO A 11 -4.20 1.07 15.16
CA PRO A 11 -4.06 1.51 16.54
C PRO A 11 -5.06 0.75 17.43
N PRO A 12 -4.66 0.38 18.67
CA PRO A 12 -5.56 -0.28 19.61
C PRO A 12 -6.54 0.70 20.26
N HIS A 13 -7.30 1.52 19.51
CA HIS A 13 -8.52 2.28 19.92
C HIS A 13 -8.92 3.37 18.88
N PRO A 14 -10.16 3.92 18.87
CA PRO A 14 -11.48 3.30 18.95
C PRO A 14 -12.00 3.07 17.51
N SER A 15 -11.30 2.28 16.71
CA SER A 15 -11.99 1.67 15.56
C SER A 15 -12.83 0.51 16.12
N PRO A 16 -14.10 0.37 15.74
CA PRO A 16 -14.89 -0.78 16.18
C PRO A 16 -14.13 -2.06 15.82
N PRO A 17 -14.03 -3.04 16.73
CA PRO A 17 -13.34 -4.29 16.44
C PRO A 17 -13.97 -4.90 15.20
N LEU A 18 -13.14 -5.21 14.20
CA LEU A 18 -13.63 -5.81 12.95
C LEU A 18 -14.35 -7.11 13.29
N GLN A 19 -15.61 -7.20 12.91
CA GLN A 19 -16.45 -8.34 13.19
C GLN A 19 -16.22 -9.45 12.16
N LYS A 20 -16.49 -10.69 12.57
CA LYS A 20 -16.35 -11.91 11.73
C LYS A 20 -17.03 -11.83 10.36
N HIS A 21 -18.06 -11.00 10.23
CA HIS A 21 -18.88 -10.84 9.04
C HIS A 21 -18.64 -9.52 8.31
N ASP A 22 -17.70 -8.71 8.78
CA ASP A 22 -17.38 -7.43 8.15
C ASP A 22 -16.88 -7.65 6.72
N GLN A 23 -17.35 -6.77 5.84
CA GLN A 23 -17.00 -6.75 4.45
C GLN A 23 -15.70 -5.98 4.22
N GLY A 24 -15.03 -6.21 3.10
CA GLY A 24 -13.76 -5.58 2.79
C GLY A 24 -13.78 -4.04 2.85
N HIS A 25 -14.91 -3.39 2.54
CA HIS A 25 -15.02 -1.93 2.64
C HIS A 25 -14.84 -1.43 4.07
N VAL A 26 -15.28 -2.17 5.09
CA VAL A 26 -15.14 -1.77 6.51
C VAL A 26 -13.65 -1.66 6.87
N LEU A 27 -12.84 -2.61 6.43
CA LEU A 27 -11.38 -2.56 6.64
C LEU A 27 -10.73 -1.43 5.84
N LEU A 28 -11.17 -1.18 4.60
CA LEU A 28 -10.69 -0.05 3.81
C LEU A 28 -10.98 1.28 4.52
N ASP A 29 -12.20 1.47 5.03
CA ASP A 29 -12.59 2.68 5.74
C ASP A 29 -11.76 2.89 7.01
N VAL A 30 -11.49 1.83 7.77
CA VAL A 30 -10.61 1.88 8.95
C VAL A 30 -9.21 2.34 8.57
N VAL A 31 -8.63 1.77 7.51
CA VAL A 31 -7.29 2.13 7.03
C VAL A 31 -7.26 3.55 6.50
N PHE A 32 -8.22 3.94 5.66
CA PHE A 32 -8.28 5.28 5.09
C PHE A 32 -8.50 6.35 6.16
N LYS A 33 -9.32 6.05 7.18
CA LYS A 33 -9.50 6.95 8.32
C LYS A 33 -8.22 7.07 9.15
N HIS A 34 -7.50 5.97 9.37
CA HIS A 34 -6.23 5.97 10.10
C HIS A 34 -5.13 6.76 9.38
N LEU A 35 -5.12 6.70 8.05
CA LEU A 35 -4.19 7.45 7.20
C LEU A 35 -4.66 8.87 6.88
N GLU A 36 -5.82 9.28 7.40
CA GLU A 36 -6.46 10.58 7.09
C GLU A 36 -6.58 10.85 5.58
N LEU A 37 -6.83 9.78 4.81
CA LEU A 37 -6.77 9.82 3.35
C LEU A 37 -8.07 10.36 2.75
N THR A 38 -7.97 11.43 1.97
CA THR A 38 -9.10 11.99 1.21
C THR A 38 -9.19 11.35 -0.18
N GLU A 39 -8.07 11.18 -0.88
CA GLU A 39 -8.02 10.65 -2.26
C GLU A 39 -8.05 9.11 -2.33
N ARG A 40 -9.06 8.50 -1.68
CA ARG A 40 -9.17 7.04 -1.46
C ARG A 40 -9.26 6.21 -2.74
N ASP A 41 -9.81 6.78 -3.81
CA ASP A 41 -10.08 6.08 -5.06
C ASP A 41 -8.81 5.54 -5.74
N TYR A 42 -7.64 6.10 -5.43
CA TYR A 42 -6.37 5.65 -5.99
C TYR A 42 -5.78 4.43 -5.28
N PHE A 43 -6.28 4.09 -4.10
CA PHE A 43 -5.63 3.15 -3.19
C PHE A 43 -6.42 1.87 -2.99
N GLY A 44 -5.73 0.84 -2.50
CA GLY A 44 -6.33 -0.40 -2.08
C GLY A 44 -5.41 -1.22 -1.19
N LEU A 45 -5.97 -2.30 -0.66
CA LEU A 45 -5.23 -3.27 0.13
C LEU A 45 -4.89 -4.47 -0.73
N HIS A 46 -3.61 -4.76 -0.82
CA HIS A 46 -3.09 -5.95 -1.47
C HIS A 46 -2.92 -7.05 -0.42
N LEU A 47 -3.53 -8.22 -0.65
CA LEU A 47 -3.39 -9.38 0.21
C LEU A 47 -2.02 -10.02 -0.06
N ALA A 48 -1.23 -10.32 0.98
CA ALA A 48 -0.02 -11.12 0.80
C ALA A 48 -0.40 -12.51 0.28
N ASP A 49 0.32 -12.99 -0.74
CA ASP A 49 0.10 -14.30 -1.30
C ASP A 49 1.16 -15.28 -0.80
N ASP A 50 0.80 -16.05 0.22
CA ASP A 50 1.67 -17.07 0.82
C ASP A 50 1.52 -18.46 0.16
N SER A 51 0.77 -18.61 -0.94
CA SER A 51 0.71 -19.90 -1.63
C SER A 51 1.69 -19.97 -2.79
N SER A 52 2.54 -20.99 -2.76
CA SER A 52 3.35 -21.48 -3.88
C SER A 52 2.54 -21.77 -5.15
N ASP A 53 1.22 -21.96 -5.02
CA ASP A 53 0.32 -22.36 -6.11
C ASP A 53 -0.42 -21.19 -6.78
N SER A 54 -0.24 -19.96 -6.27
CA SER A 54 -0.77 -18.80 -6.97
C SER A 54 0.13 -18.45 -8.14
N PRO A 55 -0.42 -18.15 -9.34
CA PRO A 55 0.37 -17.71 -10.46
C PRO A 55 1.23 -16.53 -10.02
N VAL A 56 2.54 -16.59 -10.30
CA VAL A 56 3.49 -15.51 -10.01
C VAL A 56 2.93 -14.21 -10.60
N GLY A 57 2.46 -13.31 -9.73
CA GLY A 57 1.85 -12.04 -10.14
C GLY A 57 0.33 -11.93 -10.02
N ALA A 58 -0.38 -12.95 -9.50
CA ALA A 58 -1.80 -12.85 -9.17
C ALA A 58 -2.04 -11.89 -7.99
N LYS A 59 -2.10 -10.59 -8.29
CA LYS A 59 -2.39 -9.56 -7.30
C LYS A 59 -3.82 -9.73 -6.75
N ARG A 60 -3.97 -10.35 -5.58
CA ARG A 60 -5.25 -10.41 -4.89
C ARG A 60 -5.47 -9.10 -4.15
N TRP A 61 -6.17 -8.17 -4.77
CA TRP A 61 -6.70 -7.00 -4.08
C TRP A 61 -7.85 -7.42 -3.16
N LEU A 62 -7.98 -6.74 -2.03
CA LEU A 62 -9.16 -6.85 -1.18
C LEU A 62 -10.39 -6.39 -1.97
N ASP A 63 -11.39 -7.25 -2.02
CA ASP A 63 -12.70 -6.98 -2.59
C ASP A 63 -13.59 -6.31 -1.52
N PRO A 64 -14.09 -5.08 -1.76
CA PRO A 64 -14.90 -4.36 -0.78
C PRO A 64 -16.24 -5.04 -0.48
N ASN A 65 -16.73 -5.90 -1.40
CA ASN A 65 -18.06 -6.52 -1.35
C ASN A 65 -18.04 -7.94 -0.80
N LYS A 66 -16.86 -8.45 -0.39
CA LYS A 66 -16.71 -9.79 0.17
C LYS A 66 -16.31 -9.74 1.65
N PRO A 67 -16.74 -10.73 2.46
CA PRO A 67 -16.33 -10.80 3.86
C PRO A 67 -14.82 -10.89 3.99
N ILE A 68 -14.22 -10.08 4.86
CA ILE A 68 -12.76 -10.01 5.07
C ILE A 68 -12.19 -11.41 5.33
N ARG A 69 -12.84 -12.18 6.21
CA ARG A 69 -12.42 -13.54 6.58
C ARG A 69 -12.41 -14.55 5.43
N LYS A 70 -13.21 -14.34 4.38
CA LYS A 70 -13.20 -15.21 3.18
C LYS A 70 -12.04 -14.87 2.24
N GLN A 71 -11.42 -13.70 2.40
CA GLN A 71 -10.38 -13.19 1.53
C GLN A 71 -8.98 -13.39 2.13
N LEU A 72 -8.86 -13.24 3.44
CA LEU A 72 -7.65 -13.52 4.20
C LEU A 72 -7.41 -15.03 4.30
N LYS A 73 -6.23 -15.50 3.88
CA LYS A 73 -5.82 -16.91 3.96
C LYS A 73 -5.50 -17.29 5.40
N ARG A 74 -5.67 -18.57 5.77
CA ARG A 74 -5.32 -19.09 7.11
C ARG A 74 -3.84 -18.82 7.44
N GLY A 75 -3.61 -18.10 8.54
CA GLY A 75 -2.27 -17.79 9.06
C GLY A 75 -2.28 -16.40 9.67
N SER A 76 -2.25 -16.30 11.00
CA SER A 76 -2.07 -15.02 11.69
C SER A 76 -0.59 -14.85 11.98
N PRO A 77 -0.03 -13.64 11.85
CA PRO A 77 -0.66 -12.38 11.42
C PRO A 77 -1.03 -12.33 9.93
N TYR A 78 -2.16 -11.67 9.59
CA TYR A 78 -2.45 -11.40 8.18
C TYR A 78 -1.68 -10.17 7.72
N ASN A 79 -0.82 -10.34 6.72
CA ASN A 79 -0.04 -9.26 6.12
C ASN A 79 -0.79 -8.69 4.90
N LEU A 80 -1.11 -7.41 4.98
CA LEU A 80 -1.68 -6.63 3.89
C LEU A 80 -0.70 -5.53 3.49
N SER A 81 -0.70 -5.11 2.24
CA SER A 81 0.06 -3.91 1.82
C SER A 81 -0.90 -2.85 1.32
N PHE A 82 -0.79 -1.63 1.86
CA PHE A 82 -1.45 -0.47 1.30
C PHE A 82 -0.71 -0.05 0.02
N ARG A 83 -1.42 0.01 -1.10
CA ARG A 83 -0.81 0.24 -2.43
C ARG A 83 -1.70 1.11 -3.30
N VAL A 84 -1.06 1.83 -4.22
CA VAL A 84 -1.70 2.51 -5.35
C VAL A 84 -2.25 1.44 -6.31
N LYS A 85 -3.54 1.51 -6.58
CA LYS A 85 -4.27 0.60 -7.47
C LYS A 85 -4.43 1.19 -8.87
N PHE A 86 -4.73 2.47 -8.94
CA PHE A 86 -4.95 3.19 -10.18
C PHE A 86 -3.98 4.35 -10.27
N PHE A 87 -3.22 4.43 -11.37
CA PHE A 87 -2.31 5.53 -11.63
C PHE A 87 -2.98 6.53 -12.57
N VAL A 88 -2.88 7.82 -12.23
CA VAL A 88 -3.27 8.91 -13.12
C VAL A 88 -2.14 9.21 -14.12
N THR A 89 -2.50 9.64 -15.32
CA THR A 89 -1.55 10.08 -16.36
C THR A 89 -1.01 11.49 -16.12
N ASP A 90 -1.76 12.31 -15.38
CA ASP A 90 -1.41 13.70 -15.06
C ASP A 90 -1.19 13.84 -13.55
N PRO A 91 0.05 14.08 -13.09
CA PRO A 91 0.36 14.20 -11.67
C PRO A 91 -0.30 15.41 -11.01
N ASN A 92 -0.72 16.43 -11.78
CA ASN A 92 -1.42 17.60 -11.24
C ASN A 92 -2.81 17.27 -10.71
N LYS A 93 -3.37 16.10 -11.08
CA LYS A 93 -4.64 15.61 -10.53
C LYS A 93 -4.53 15.21 -9.07
N LEU A 94 -3.34 14.83 -8.60
CA LEU A 94 -3.10 14.45 -7.21
C LEU A 94 -3.05 15.72 -6.37
N GLN A 95 -4.03 15.90 -5.48
CA GLN A 95 -4.11 17.09 -4.64
C GLN A 95 -3.30 16.94 -3.35
N GLU A 96 -3.30 15.75 -2.74
CA GLU A 96 -2.65 15.51 -1.47
C GLU A 96 -1.17 15.19 -1.62
N GLU A 97 -0.33 15.78 -0.77
CA GLU A 97 1.10 15.49 -0.71
C GLU A 97 1.37 14.01 -0.37
N TYR A 98 0.60 13.45 0.58
CA TYR A 98 0.68 12.04 0.94
C TYR A 98 0.40 11.14 -0.27
N THR A 99 -0.62 11.46 -1.07
CA THR A 99 -0.95 10.70 -2.28
C THR A 99 0.19 10.71 -3.29
N ARG A 100 0.74 11.90 -3.59
CA ARG A 100 1.91 12.04 -4.48
C ARG A 100 3.11 11.25 -3.99
N TYR A 101 3.35 11.27 -2.69
CA TYR A 101 4.46 10.54 -2.08
C TYR A 101 4.29 9.02 -2.20
N GLN A 102 3.09 8.47 -1.92
CA GLN A 102 2.82 7.04 -2.09
C GLN A 102 2.94 6.59 -3.55
N TYR A 103 2.50 7.42 -4.50
CA TYR A 103 2.71 7.19 -5.94
C TYR A 103 4.20 7.11 -6.28
N PHE A 104 4.99 8.09 -5.83
CA PHE A 104 6.43 8.11 -6.04
C PHE A 104 7.11 6.84 -5.50
N LEU A 105 6.79 6.46 -4.26
CA LEU A 105 7.37 5.25 -3.63
C LEU A 105 7.03 3.98 -4.42
N GLN A 106 5.78 3.83 -4.85
CA GLN A 106 5.37 2.65 -5.60
C GLN A 106 6.01 2.60 -6.99
N LEU A 107 6.08 3.73 -7.71
CA LEU A 107 6.75 3.80 -9.02
C LEU A 107 8.24 3.51 -8.90
N LYS A 108 8.92 4.09 -7.89
CA LYS A 108 10.33 3.80 -7.59
C LYS A 108 10.53 2.30 -7.37
N GLN A 109 9.70 1.67 -6.54
CA GLN A 109 9.80 0.24 -6.28
C GLN A 109 9.52 -0.61 -7.53
N ASP A 110 8.52 -0.24 -8.32
CA ASP A 110 8.15 -0.96 -9.54
C ASP A 110 9.27 -0.87 -10.60
N ILE A 111 9.97 0.27 -10.70
CA ILE A 111 11.17 0.40 -11.54
C ILE A 111 12.32 -0.47 -11.00
N LEU A 112 12.62 -0.39 -9.70
CA LEU A 112 13.72 -1.14 -9.08
C LEU A 112 13.55 -2.66 -9.16
N THR A 113 12.30 -3.14 -9.10
CA THR A 113 11.97 -4.57 -9.21
C THR A 113 11.79 -5.05 -10.65
N GLY A 114 11.92 -4.15 -11.64
CA GLY A 114 11.73 -4.46 -13.05
C GLY A 114 10.28 -4.69 -13.46
N ARG A 115 9.32 -4.43 -12.56
CA ARG A 115 7.88 -4.51 -12.84
C ARG A 115 7.43 -3.42 -13.82
N LEU A 116 8.04 -2.25 -13.74
CA LEU A 116 7.86 -1.15 -14.67
C LEU A 116 9.14 -1.00 -15.51
N PRO A 117 9.12 -1.37 -16.79
CA PRO A 117 10.27 -1.18 -17.68
C PRO A 117 10.64 0.31 -17.76
N CYS A 118 11.90 0.62 -17.50
CA CYS A 118 12.42 1.99 -17.52
C CYS A 118 13.78 2.01 -18.23
N PRO A 119 13.95 2.79 -19.32
CA PRO A 119 15.23 2.97 -19.98
C PRO A 119 16.29 3.53 -19.02
N HIS A 120 17.55 3.13 -19.19
CA HIS A 120 18.64 3.51 -18.28
C HIS A 120 18.79 5.03 -18.10
N ASN A 121 18.73 5.79 -19.21
CA ASN A 121 18.83 7.25 -19.17
C ASN A 121 17.71 7.89 -18.34
N THR A 122 16.48 7.37 -18.47
CA THR A 122 15.32 7.83 -17.68
C THR A 122 15.46 7.44 -16.21
N ALA A 123 15.92 6.22 -15.93
CA ALA A 123 16.16 5.77 -14.55
C ALA A 123 17.22 6.63 -13.85
N ALA A 124 18.31 6.97 -14.54
CA ALA A 124 19.35 7.86 -14.04
C ALA A 124 18.79 9.28 -13.73
N LEU A 125 17.95 9.82 -14.62
CA LEU A 125 17.29 11.10 -14.40
C LEU A 125 16.35 11.05 -13.19
N LEU A 126 15.49 10.04 -13.08
CA LEU A 126 14.59 9.86 -11.93
C LEU A 126 15.36 9.68 -10.61
N ALA A 127 16.51 9.01 -10.65
CA ALA A 127 17.38 8.89 -9.49
C ALA A 127 17.94 10.26 -9.06
N SER A 128 18.34 11.12 -10.00
CA SER A 128 18.81 12.47 -9.69
C SER A 128 17.73 13.31 -9.01
N TYR A 129 16.49 13.26 -9.49
CA TYR A 129 15.36 13.94 -8.85
C TYR A 129 15.04 13.36 -7.47
N SER A 130 15.11 12.05 -7.31
CA SER A 130 14.89 11.39 -6.03
C SER A 130 15.90 11.83 -4.97
N VAL A 131 17.17 11.98 -5.36
CA VAL A 131 18.23 12.52 -4.50
C VAL A 131 17.92 13.98 -4.14
N GLN A 132 17.60 14.81 -5.13
CA GLN A 132 17.25 16.21 -4.92
C GLN A 132 16.10 16.39 -3.92
N CYS A 133 15.02 15.62 -4.05
CA CYS A 133 13.87 15.66 -3.13
C CYS A 133 14.26 15.29 -1.70
N LYS A 134 15.14 14.30 -1.50
CA LYS A 134 15.61 13.88 -0.18
C LYS A 134 16.47 14.94 0.53
N PHE A 135 17.25 15.70 -0.23
CA PHE A 135 18.07 16.78 0.35
C PHE A 135 17.28 18.07 0.57
N GLN A 136 16.18 18.27 -0.16
CA GLN A 136 15.34 19.47 -0.04
C GLN A 136 14.30 19.37 1.09
N SER A 137 13.98 18.16 1.58
CA SER A 137 12.86 17.93 2.51
C SER A 137 13.35 17.43 3.89
N PRO A 138 13.37 18.27 4.94
CA PRO A 138 13.72 17.85 6.29
C PRO A 138 12.53 17.12 6.95
N GLY A 139 12.36 15.85 6.61
CA GLY A 139 11.29 15.01 7.14
C GLY A 139 11.06 13.78 6.27
N VAL A 140 11.77 12.69 6.56
CA VAL A 140 11.63 11.44 5.81
C VAL A 140 10.30 10.80 6.22
N LEU A 141 9.28 10.90 5.37
CA LEU A 141 8.08 10.10 5.51
C LEU A 141 8.43 8.60 5.42
N PRO A 142 7.76 7.73 6.20
CA PRO A 142 8.04 6.30 6.19
C PRO A 142 7.84 5.67 4.81
N GLU A 143 8.79 4.80 4.39
CA GLU A 143 8.65 3.97 3.19
C GLU A 143 7.48 2.97 3.34
N MET A 144 6.83 2.65 2.21
CA MET A 144 5.66 1.78 1.99
C MET A 144 5.05 1.08 3.23
N HIS A 145 3.75 1.30 3.41
CA HIS A 145 3.02 0.80 4.58
C HIS A 145 2.54 -0.65 4.41
N THR A 146 2.94 -1.52 5.34
CA THR A 146 2.41 -2.89 5.51
C THR A 146 1.43 -2.90 6.67
N ILE A 147 0.22 -3.39 6.50
CA ILE A 147 -0.79 -3.45 7.56
C ILE A 147 -0.83 -4.86 8.12
N ASN A 148 -0.72 -4.96 9.45
CA ASN A 148 -0.78 -6.23 10.17
C ASN A 148 -2.11 -6.35 10.92
N ILE A 149 -2.82 -7.44 10.68
CA ILE A 149 -4.09 -7.74 11.32
C ILE A 149 -3.97 -8.98 12.22
N ASN A 150 -4.26 -8.81 13.52
CA ASN A 150 -4.28 -9.87 14.52
C ASN A 150 -5.51 -10.80 14.39
N ARG A 151 -5.37 -12.03 14.90
CA ARG A 151 -6.35 -13.12 14.77
C ARG A 151 -7.69 -12.88 15.46
N ASP A 152 -7.79 -11.93 16.38
CA ASP A 152 -8.96 -11.76 17.27
C ASP A 152 -10.21 -11.16 16.60
N MET A 153 -10.30 -11.23 15.26
CA MET A 153 -11.48 -10.91 14.45
C MET A 153 -12.46 -12.08 14.34
#